data_AF-A0A847VYZ0-F1
#
_entry.id   AF-A0A847VYZ0-F1
#
_cell.length_a   1.000
_cell.length_b   1.000
_cell.length_c   1.000
_cell.angle_alpha   90.00
_cell.angle_beta   90.00
_cell.angle_gamma   90.00
#
_symmetry.space_group_name_H-M   'P 1'
#
loop_
_entity.id
_entity.type
_entity.pdbx_description
1 polymer ?
#
loop_
_entity_poly.entity_id
_entity_poly.type
_entity_poly.pdbx_seq_one_letter_code
_entity_poly.pdbx_strand_id
1 'polypeptide(L)'
;MKKKNRKLILSLLLSVIMLAAPVFAEAGGQPQKAEKSEVVYAVLDNSGSISNIYVVNILDIPSEGNYIDYGNYDSVKNLTDTSDISVSGDSVTFNAPTGDFYYQGNLVKKVLPWILNISYSLDGKSISSDALAGKSGNLRITINTKNNPDVNETFFNNYLMQISVTLNSEKCSDISAKGATIANAGKNKIVNFTAFPKSNHNFEITASVKDFEMEGMTFSAIPYSMQF
;
A
#
# COMPACT_ATOMS: atom_id res chain seq x y z
N MET A 1 35.59 -0.07 16.07
CA MET A 1 34.94 -0.14 14.74
C MET A 1 33.42 -0.20 14.92
N LYS A 2 32.71 0.88 14.61
CA LYS A 2 31.23 0.93 14.68
C LYS A 2 30.64 0.24 13.44
N LYS A 3 29.93 -0.87 13.62
CA LYS A 3 29.12 -1.49 12.56
C LYS A 3 27.92 -0.58 12.28
N LYS A 4 27.91 0.05 11.12
CA LYS A 4 26.82 0.88 10.60
C LYS A 4 25.78 -0.04 9.99
N ASN A 5 24.89 -0.59 10.81
CA ASN A 5 23.76 -1.38 10.33
C ASN A 5 22.65 -0.42 9.86
N ARG A 6 22.65 -0.08 8.58
CA ARG A 6 21.49 0.51 7.92
C ARG A 6 20.51 -0.63 7.61
N LYS A 7 19.56 -0.91 8.52
CA LYS A 7 18.40 -1.73 8.17
C LYS A 7 17.42 -0.82 7.43
N LEU A 8 17.30 -1.05 6.11
CA LEU A 8 16.25 -0.49 5.27
C LEU A 8 14.93 -1.13 5.74
N ILE A 9 14.04 -0.35 6.34
CA ILE A 9 12.69 -0.82 6.69
C ILE A 9 11.85 -0.65 5.43
N LEU A 10 11.57 -1.76 4.76
CA LEU A 10 10.77 -1.80 3.54
C LEU A 10 9.31 -2.03 3.94
N SER A 11 8.56 -0.94 4.09
CA SER A 11 7.11 -1.01 4.30
C SER A 11 6.42 -1.28 2.95
N LEU A 12 6.11 -2.56 2.69
CA LEU A 12 5.38 -3.00 1.51
C LEU A 12 3.88 -2.87 1.77
N LEU A 13 3.24 -1.89 1.15
CA LEU A 13 1.80 -1.69 1.19
C LEU A 13 1.18 -2.31 -0.05
N LEU A 14 0.43 -3.41 0.14
CA LEU A 14 -0.32 -4.10 -0.89
C LEU A 14 -1.79 -3.62 -0.81
N SER A 15 -2.23 -2.75 -1.72
CA SER A 15 -3.65 -2.42 -1.86
C SER A 15 -4.16 -2.69 -3.28
N VAL A 16 -5.10 -3.63 -3.39
CA VAL A 16 -5.77 -4.01 -4.63
C VAL A 16 -6.85 -2.99 -4.95
N ILE A 17 -6.74 -2.30 -6.09
CA ILE A 17 -7.78 -1.40 -6.61
C ILE A 17 -8.18 -1.93 -7.98
N MET A 18 -9.19 -2.80 -8.04
CA MET A 18 -9.79 -3.19 -9.32
C MET A 18 -10.54 -1.99 -9.91
N LEU A 19 -9.92 -1.31 -10.86
CA LEU A 19 -10.59 -0.45 -11.83
C LEU A 19 -10.47 -1.11 -13.21
N ALA A 20 -11.58 -1.60 -13.74
CA ALA A 20 -11.66 -2.10 -15.09
C ALA A 20 -11.90 -0.92 -16.05
N ALA A 21 -10.88 -0.51 -16.80
CA ALA A 21 -11.00 0.44 -17.90
C ALA A 21 -10.66 -0.24 -19.23
N PRO A 22 -11.43 0.01 -20.32
CA PRO A 22 -11.13 -0.56 -21.63
C PRO A 22 -9.85 0.05 -22.23
N VAL A 23 -8.96 -0.81 -22.71
CA VAL A 23 -7.73 -0.47 -23.46
C VAL A 23 -8.00 -0.75 -24.94
N PHE A 24 -7.65 0.19 -25.83
CA PHE A 24 -7.97 0.10 -27.26
C PHE A 24 -6.70 -0.18 -28.08
N ALA A 25 -6.80 -1.08 -29.07
CA ALA A 25 -5.77 -1.31 -30.06
C ALA A 25 -5.91 -0.35 -31.26
N GLU A 26 -4.81 0.21 -31.76
CA GLU A 26 -4.77 0.89 -33.08
C GLU A 26 -4.18 -0.04 -34.14
N ALA A 27 -5.04 -0.55 -35.03
CA ALA A 27 -4.79 -0.73 -36.47
C ALA A 27 -6.01 -1.39 -37.16
N GLY A 28 -6.63 -0.69 -38.10
CA GLY A 28 -7.26 -1.23 -39.33
C GLY A 28 -8.33 -2.35 -39.27
N GLY A 29 -8.76 -2.78 -38.09
CA GLY A 29 -9.77 -3.83 -37.86
C GLY A 29 -10.52 -3.57 -36.55
N GLN A 30 -11.56 -4.36 -36.27
CA GLN A 30 -12.40 -4.23 -35.07
C GLN A 30 -11.54 -4.00 -33.80
N PRO A 31 -11.86 -2.99 -32.96
CA PRO A 31 -11.04 -2.66 -31.79
C PRO A 31 -10.97 -3.86 -30.84
N GLN A 32 -9.80 -4.47 -30.73
CA GLN A 32 -9.54 -5.51 -29.74
C GLN A 32 -9.44 -4.84 -28.37
N LYS A 33 -10.28 -5.29 -27.45
CA LYS A 33 -10.38 -4.78 -26.09
C LYS A 33 -9.72 -5.79 -25.15
N ALA A 34 -8.72 -5.34 -24.40
CA ALA A 34 -8.19 -6.10 -23.26
C ALA A 34 -9.02 -5.79 -22.00
N GLU A 35 -9.22 -6.80 -21.15
CA GLU A 35 -9.71 -6.55 -19.79
C GLU A 35 -8.56 -6.09 -18.91
N LYS A 36 -8.82 -5.13 -18.03
CA LYS A 36 -7.80 -4.51 -17.19
C LYS A 36 -8.14 -4.66 -15.71
N SER A 37 -7.13 -4.96 -14.90
CA SER A 37 -7.15 -4.86 -13.45
C SER A 37 -5.94 -4.05 -12.97
N GLU A 38 -6.08 -3.35 -11.84
CA GLU A 38 -5.02 -2.53 -11.26
C GLU A 38 -4.75 -2.91 -9.80
N VAL A 39 -3.51 -2.74 -9.37
CA VAL A 39 -3.11 -2.84 -7.97
C VAL A 39 -2.23 -1.64 -7.64
N VAL A 40 -2.64 -0.85 -6.66
CA VAL A 40 -1.93 0.37 -6.26
C VAL A 40 -1.09 0.08 -5.04
N TYR A 41 0.21 0.32 -5.15
CA TYR A 41 1.17 0.16 -4.08
C TYR A 41 1.67 1.53 -3.65
N ALA A 42 1.63 1.80 -2.35
CA ALA A 42 2.18 3.04 -1.80
C ALA A 42 3.19 2.75 -0.69
N VAL A 43 4.43 3.18 -0.88
CA VAL A 43 5.46 3.07 0.15
C VAL A 43 5.36 4.30 1.05
N LEU A 44 5.15 4.05 2.34
CA LEU A 44 5.08 5.09 3.37
C LEU A 44 6.33 5.06 4.23
N ASP A 45 6.68 6.20 4.81
CA ASP A 45 7.67 6.25 5.89
C ASP A 45 7.01 5.92 7.26
N ASN A 46 7.83 5.93 8.31
CA ASN A 46 7.38 5.62 9.67
C ASN A 46 6.40 6.65 10.26
N SER A 47 6.16 7.80 9.61
CA SER A 47 5.16 8.78 10.01
C SER A 47 3.82 8.61 9.27
N GLY A 48 3.78 7.74 8.25
CA GLY A 48 2.65 7.61 7.34
C GLY A 48 2.74 8.52 6.11
N SER A 49 3.84 9.26 5.94
CA SER A 49 4.05 10.13 4.78
C SER A 49 4.43 9.31 3.54
N ILE A 50 3.85 9.69 2.39
CA ILE A 50 4.01 8.95 1.13
C ILE A 50 5.40 9.20 0.55
N SER A 51 6.17 8.13 0.36
CA SER A 51 7.47 8.17 -0.33
C SER A 51 7.33 7.87 -1.82
N ASN A 52 6.55 6.83 -2.17
CA ASN A 52 6.33 6.43 -3.55
C ASN A 52 4.93 5.84 -3.74
N ILE A 53 4.37 6.00 -4.94
CA ILE A 53 3.17 5.25 -5.37
C ILE A 53 3.41 4.72 -6.77
N TYR A 54 3.10 3.45 -6.97
CA TYR A 54 3.11 2.82 -8.28
C TYR A 54 1.89 1.92 -8.46
N VAL A 55 1.47 1.77 -9.71
CA VAL A 55 0.35 0.94 -10.12
C VAL A 55 0.90 -0.24 -10.91
N VAL A 56 0.51 -1.45 -10.55
CA VAL A 56 0.69 -2.62 -11.39
C VAL A 56 -0.59 -2.82 -12.19
N ASN A 57 -0.47 -2.66 -13.49
CA ASN A 57 -1.53 -2.91 -14.45
C ASN A 57 -1.44 -4.35 -14.92
N ILE A 58 -2.57 -5.04 -14.94
CA ILE A 58 -2.73 -6.43 -15.36
C ILE A 58 -3.75 -6.41 -16.49
N LEU A 59 -3.33 -6.79 -17.69
CA LEU A 59 -4.19 -6.84 -18.85
C LEU A 59 -4.35 -8.27 -19.34
N ASP A 60 -5.58 -8.72 -19.52
CA ASP A 60 -5.89 -9.96 -20.22
C ASP A 60 -5.95 -9.68 -21.72
N ILE A 61 -4.91 -10.10 -22.44
CA ILE A 61 -4.70 -9.85 -23.86
C ILE A 61 -5.35 -10.96 -24.68
N PRO A 62 -6.46 -10.68 -25.40
CA PRO A 62 -7.20 -11.71 -26.13
C PRO A 62 -6.46 -12.24 -27.36
N SER A 63 -5.54 -11.46 -27.92
CA SER A 63 -4.73 -11.83 -29.07
C SER A 63 -3.47 -10.98 -29.16
N GLU A 64 -2.39 -11.55 -29.66
CA GLU A 64 -1.16 -10.80 -29.91
C GLU A 64 -1.41 -9.55 -30.77
N GLY A 65 -0.88 -8.40 -30.33
CA GLY A 65 -1.11 -7.13 -31.01
C GLY A 65 -0.57 -5.92 -30.27
N ASN A 66 -0.86 -4.75 -30.82
CA ASN A 66 -0.51 -3.46 -30.22
C ASN A 66 -1.70 -2.91 -29.41
N TYR A 67 -1.46 -2.52 -28.16
CA TYR A 67 -2.47 -2.06 -27.22
C TYR A 67 -2.13 -0.67 -26.68
N ILE A 68 -3.16 0.13 -26.40
CA ILE A 68 -3.04 1.47 -25.82
C ILE A 68 -3.85 1.54 -24.53
N ASP A 69 -3.12 1.68 -23.42
CA ASP A 69 -3.66 1.94 -22.09
C ASP A 69 -3.43 3.40 -21.70
N TYR A 70 -4.08 3.84 -20.61
CA TYR A 70 -4.00 5.21 -20.13
C TYR A 70 -3.65 5.27 -18.64
N GLY A 71 -2.70 6.12 -18.31
CA GLY A 71 -2.28 6.39 -16.95
C GLY A 71 -1.24 7.51 -16.87
N ASN A 72 -1.38 8.38 -15.88
CA ASN A 72 -0.48 9.51 -15.69
C ASN A 72 0.76 9.09 -14.89
N TYR A 73 1.77 8.59 -15.61
CA TYR A 73 2.99 8.01 -15.05
C TYR A 73 4.24 8.83 -15.38
N ASP A 74 5.17 8.94 -14.44
CA ASP A 74 6.50 9.53 -14.69
C ASP A 74 7.46 8.55 -15.37
N SER A 75 7.19 7.26 -15.19
CA SER A 75 7.99 6.15 -15.68
C SER A 75 7.16 4.88 -15.72
N VAL A 76 7.41 4.06 -16.73
CA VAL A 76 6.76 2.77 -16.93
C VAL A 76 7.82 1.68 -17.06
N LYS A 77 7.51 0.49 -16.54
CA LYS A 77 8.38 -0.68 -16.60
C LYS A 77 7.56 -1.92 -16.98
N ASN A 78 7.98 -2.60 -18.04
CA ASN A 78 7.46 -3.92 -18.39
C ASN A 78 7.86 -4.95 -17.31
N LEU A 79 6.89 -5.75 -16.86
CA LEU A 79 7.09 -6.83 -15.89
C LEU A 79 6.89 -8.22 -16.50
N THR A 80 6.46 -8.30 -17.75
CA THR A 80 6.14 -9.54 -18.48
C THR A 80 7.37 -10.07 -19.23
N ASP A 81 8.01 -9.20 -20.00
CA ASP A 81 9.11 -9.57 -20.88
C ASP A 81 10.09 -8.40 -21.10
N THR A 82 10.86 -8.48 -22.18
CA THR A 82 11.91 -7.50 -22.53
C THR A 82 11.48 -6.49 -23.59
N SER A 83 10.23 -6.54 -24.06
CA SER A 83 9.70 -5.57 -25.02
C SER A 83 9.53 -4.20 -24.38
N ASP A 84 9.74 -3.16 -25.19
CA ASP A 84 9.64 -1.77 -24.73
C ASP A 84 8.18 -1.32 -24.62
N ILE A 85 7.93 -0.41 -23.68
CA ILE A 85 6.66 0.30 -23.52
C ILE A 85 6.89 1.77 -23.82
N SER A 86 6.09 2.33 -24.72
CA SER A 86 6.15 3.73 -25.10
C SER A 86 5.14 4.56 -24.30
N VAL A 87 5.57 5.72 -23.79
CA VAL A 87 4.71 6.65 -23.04
C VAL A 87 4.67 8.00 -23.75
N SER A 88 3.46 8.50 -24.00
CA SER A 88 3.23 9.82 -24.60
C SER A 88 2.04 10.51 -23.94
N GLY A 89 2.31 11.51 -23.10
CA GLY A 89 1.27 12.13 -22.28
C GLY A 89 0.74 11.15 -21.23
N ASP A 90 -0.56 10.89 -21.25
CA ASP A 90 -1.22 9.87 -20.43
C ASP A 90 -1.39 8.53 -21.17
N SER A 91 -0.93 8.41 -22.42
CA SER A 91 -1.02 7.19 -23.22
C SER A 91 0.19 6.28 -23.02
N VAL A 92 -0.07 4.99 -22.84
CA VAL A 92 0.90 3.91 -22.69
C VAL A 92 0.67 2.89 -23.79
N THR A 93 1.60 2.79 -24.74
CA THR A 93 1.50 1.89 -25.90
C THR A 93 2.51 0.77 -25.83
N PHE A 94 2.08 -0.46 -26.08
CA PHE A 94 2.92 -1.66 -26.03
C PHE A 94 2.40 -2.74 -26.97
N ASN A 95 3.33 -3.56 -27.46
CA ASN A 95 2.99 -4.82 -28.09
C ASN A 95 2.90 -5.89 -26.99
N ALA A 96 1.84 -6.70 -27.02
CA ALA A 96 1.67 -7.77 -26.05
C ALA A 96 1.31 -9.09 -26.74
N PRO A 97 1.85 -10.24 -26.28
CA PRO A 97 1.37 -11.56 -26.67
C PRO A 97 0.00 -11.85 -26.07
N THR A 98 -0.71 -12.83 -26.63
CA THR A 98 -1.94 -13.37 -26.02
C THR A 98 -1.67 -13.87 -24.58
N GLY A 99 -2.56 -13.53 -23.65
CA GLY A 99 -2.48 -13.90 -22.23
C GLY A 99 -2.26 -12.69 -21.31
N ASP A 100 -1.78 -12.92 -20.09
CA ASP A 100 -1.60 -11.84 -19.13
C ASP A 100 -0.39 -10.97 -19.47
N PHE A 101 -0.61 -9.66 -19.55
CA PHE A 101 0.44 -8.65 -19.67
C PHE A 101 0.48 -7.74 -18.44
N TYR A 102 1.63 -7.69 -17.80
CA TYR A 102 1.91 -6.93 -16.59
C TYR A 102 2.86 -5.77 -16.88
N TYR A 103 2.51 -4.58 -16.42
CA TYR A 103 3.44 -3.46 -16.37
C TYR A 103 3.24 -2.60 -15.13
N GLN A 104 4.31 -1.96 -14.67
CA GLN A 104 4.29 -1.00 -13.58
C GLN A 104 4.32 0.43 -14.13
N GLY A 105 3.44 1.30 -13.65
CA GLY A 105 3.51 2.74 -13.84
C GLY A 105 3.73 3.45 -12.50
N ASN A 106 4.78 4.26 -12.38
CA ASN A 106 5.00 5.11 -11.19
C ASN A 106 4.22 6.42 -11.35
N LEU A 107 3.41 6.79 -10.36
CA LEU A 107 2.50 7.95 -10.49
C LEU A 107 3.24 9.29 -10.39
N VAL A 108 2.91 10.22 -11.28
CA VAL A 108 3.38 11.62 -11.20
C VAL A 108 2.90 12.28 -9.91
N LYS A 109 1.61 12.12 -9.56
CA LYS A 109 1.02 12.67 -8.34
C LYS A 109 0.91 11.58 -7.26
N LYS A 110 1.70 11.73 -6.20
CA LYS A 110 1.74 10.81 -5.06
C LYS A 110 0.66 11.18 -4.03
N VAL A 111 -0.59 10.83 -4.30
CA VAL A 111 -1.73 11.11 -3.42
C VAL A 111 -2.55 9.83 -3.18
N LEU A 112 -2.98 9.61 -1.94
CA LEU A 112 -3.85 8.50 -1.54
C LEU A 112 -5.22 9.02 -1.07
N PRO A 113 -6.29 8.21 -1.14
CA PRO A 113 -7.61 8.59 -0.61
C PRO A 113 -7.65 8.79 0.92
N TRP A 114 -6.63 8.32 1.62
CA TRP A 114 -6.50 8.48 3.07
C TRP A 114 -5.25 9.30 3.41
N ILE A 115 -5.39 10.20 4.36
CA ILE A 115 -4.27 10.78 5.10
C ILE A 115 -3.97 9.84 6.26
N LEU A 116 -2.73 9.35 6.31
CA LEU A 116 -2.24 8.44 7.34
C LEU A 116 -1.23 9.19 8.21
N ASN A 117 -1.42 9.14 9.53
CA ASN A 117 -0.45 9.69 10.49
C ASN A 117 -0.14 8.64 11.55
N ILE A 118 1.14 8.35 11.72
CA ILE A 118 1.65 7.40 12.70
C ILE A 118 2.57 8.15 13.67
N SER A 119 2.30 8.02 14.97
CA SER A 119 3.09 8.65 16.02
C SER A 119 3.42 7.68 17.14
N TYR A 120 4.48 8.01 17.87
CA TYR A 120 5.06 7.15 18.89
C TYR A 120 5.29 7.93 20.19
N SER A 121 5.10 7.25 21.31
CA SER A 121 5.59 7.69 22.60
C SER A 121 6.20 6.53 23.37
N LEU A 122 7.25 6.82 24.14
CA LEU A 122 7.92 5.88 25.02
C LEU A 122 7.87 6.46 26.44
N ASP A 123 7.34 5.69 27.39
CA ASP A 123 7.15 6.10 28.78
C ASP A 123 6.38 7.43 28.90
N GLY A 124 5.36 7.59 28.05
CA GLY A 124 4.49 8.77 28.01
C GLY A 124 5.09 10.01 27.34
N LYS A 125 6.32 9.94 26.83
CA LYS A 125 6.98 11.05 26.10
C LYS A 125 7.02 10.78 24.62
N SER A 126 6.67 11.78 23.81
CA SER A 126 6.78 11.68 22.35
C SER A 126 8.22 11.38 21.93
N ILE A 127 8.38 10.49 20.95
CA ILE A 127 9.66 10.08 20.41
C ILE A 127 9.54 9.89 18.90
N SER A 128 10.60 10.19 18.14
CA SER A 128 10.64 9.87 16.72
C SER A 128 10.84 8.37 16.51
N SER A 129 10.36 7.85 15.38
CA SER A 129 10.57 6.46 14.98
C SER A 129 12.05 6.07 14.90
N ASP A 130 12.91 6.95 14.38
CA ASP A 130 14.36 6.74 14.30
C ASP A 130 15.03 6.60 15.69
N ALA A 131 14.53 7.35 16.68
CA ALA A 131 15.06 7.31 18.04
C ALA A 131 14.48 6.17 18.89
N LEU A 132 13.37 5.58 18.46
CA LEU A 132 12.69 4.48 19.13
C LEU A 132 13.41 3.14 18.95
N ALA A 133 14.11 2.95 17.82
CA ALA A 133 14.82 1.71 17.53
C ALA A 133 15.82 1.34 18.64
N GLY A 134 15.74 0.09 19.13
CA GLY A 134 16.58 -0.45 20.19
C GLY A 134 16.27 0.09 21.59
N LYS A 135 15.22 0.90 21.77
CA LYS A 135 14.79 1.38 23.09
C LYS A 135 13.97 0.33 23.84
N SER A 136 13.88 0.52 25.14
CA SER A 136 13.09 -0.29 26.05
C SER A 136 12.23 0.63 26.93
N GLY A 137 11.02 0.20 27.29
CA GLY A 137 10.06 0.99 28.07
C GLY A 137 8.62 0.68 27.66
N ASN A 138 7.70 1.55 28.05
CA ASN A 138 6.28 1.44 27.67
C ASN A 138 6.03 2.18 26.37
N LEU A 139 5.91 1.43 25.27
CA LEU A 139 5.63 1.96 23.96
C LEU A 139 4.12 2.16 23.77
N ARG A 140 3.76 3.29 23.17
CA ARG A 140 2.46 3.53 22.56
C ARG A 140 2.64 3.97 21.12
N ILE A 141 1.92 3.31 20.23
CA ILE A 141 1.84 3.62 18.80
C ILE A 141 0.41 4.09 18.52
N THR A 142 0.27 5.25 17.89
CA THR A 142 -1.02 5.82 17.49
C THR A 142 -1.08 5.90 15.98
N ILE A 143 -2.15 5.37 15.39
CA ILE A 143 -2.38 5.34 13.94
C ILE A 143 -3.69 6.07 13.67
N ASN A 144 -3.61 7.18 12.94
CA ASN A 144 -4.76 7.97 12.55
C ASN A 144 -5.00 7.85 11.04
N THR A 145 -6.25 7.59 10.67
CA THR A 145 -6.70 7.56 9.28
C THR A 145 -7.81 8.59 9.07
N LYS A 146 -7.70 9.40 8.02
CA LYS A 146 -8.66 10.45 7.68
C LYS A 146 -8.90 10.51 6.18
N ASN A 147 -10.06 11.04 5.78
CA ASN A 147 -10.33 11.36 4.38
C ASN A 147 -9.28 12.35 3.82
N ASN A 148 -8.82 12.10 2.60
CA ASN A 148 -8.01 13.07 1.86
C ASN A 148 -8.90 13.85 0.87
N PRO A 149 -9.14 15.15 1.09
CA PRO A 149 -10.01 15.94 0.21
C PRO A 149 -9.44 16.16 -1.20
N ASP A 150 -8.14 15.88 -1.42
CA ASP A 150 -7.49 16.02 -2.73
C ASP A 150 -7.78 14.85 -3.68
N VAL A 151 -8.53 13.85 -3.21
CA VAL A 151 -8.90 12.64 -3.94
C VAL A 151 -10.42 12.46 -3.88
N ASN A 152 -10.98 11.86 -4.92
CA ASN A 152 -12.40 11.54 -4.95
C ASN A 152 -12.79 10.70 -3.73
N GLU A 153 -13.77 11.20 -2.97
CA GLU A 153 -14.24 10.56 -1.72
C GLU A 153 -14.85 9.17 -1.92
N THR A 154 -15.15 8.76 -3.15
CA THR A 154 -15.65 7.42 -3.50
C THR A 154 -14.80 6.32 -2.88
N PHE A 155 -13.47 6.45 -2.88
CA PHE A 155 -12.60 5.45 -2.27
C PHE A 155 -12.74 5.44 -0.74
N PHE A 156 -12.68 6.60 -0.09
CA PHE A 156 -12.86 6.72 1.36
C PHE A 156 -14.25 6.24 1.83
N ASN A 157 -15.27 6.43 0.99
CA ASN A 157 -16.66 6.12 1.30
C ASN A 157 -17.05 4.67 1.01
N ASN A 158 -16.30 3.97 0.16
CA ASN A 158 -16.64 2.62 -0.29
C ASN A 158 -15.53 1.59 -0.12
N TYR A 159 -14.40 1.92 0.52
CA TYR A 159 -13.34 0.96 0.79
C TYR A 159 -13.13 0.78 2.29
N LEU A 160 -12.99 -0.48 2.69
CA LEU A 160 -12.62 -0.88 4.04
C LEU A 160 -11.09 -0.99 4.09
N MET A 161 -10.48 -0.44 5.13
CA MET A 161 -9.03 -0.51 5.34
C MET A 161 -8.70 -1.46 6.48
N GLN A 162 -7.92 -2.49 6.19
CA GLN A 162 -7.31 -3.36 7.19
C GLN A 162 -5.90 -2.87 7.50
N ILE A 163 -5.56 -2.79 8.79
CA ILE A 163 -4.24 -2.37 9.25
C ILE A 163 -3.65 -3.52 10.04
N SER A 164 -2.50 -4.04 9.61
CA SER A 164 -1.81 -5.14 10.29
C SER A 164 -0.45 -4.69 10.80
N VAL A 165 -0.19 -5.00 12.08
CA VAL A 165 1.08 -4.71 12.75
C VAL A 165 1.63 -5.99 13.35
N THR A 166 2.87 -6.34 12.98
CA THR A 166 3.56 -7.54 13.47
C THR A 166 4.57 -7.16 14.54
N LEU A 167 4.42 -7.70 15.74
CA LEU A 167 5.29 -7.47 16.89
C LEU A 167 6.01 -8.77 17.29
N ASN A 168 7.32 -8.69 17.52
CA ASN A 168 8.09 -9.84 18.00
C ASN A 168 7.81 -10.07 19.50
N SER A 169 7.29 -11.25 19.86
CA SER A 169 6.86 -11.60 21.23
C SER A 169 8.03 -11.74 22.21
N GLU A 170 9.26 -11.91 21.72
CA GLU A 170 10.47 -11.92 22.58
C GLU A 170 10.88 -10.51 23.01
N LYS A 171 10.44 -9.49 22.25
CA LYS A 171 10.79 -8.07 22.44
C LYS A 171 9.62 -7.22 22.93
N CYS A 172 8.40 -7.68 22.71
CA CYS A 172 7.17 -6.96 23.07
C CYS A 172 6.30 -7.87 23.95
N SER A 173 6.00 -7.41 25.16
CA SER A 173 5.04 -8.03 26.09
C SER A 173 3.90 -7.08 26.40
N ASP A 174 2.87 -7.59 27.10
CA ASP A 174 1.73 -6.79 27.58
C ASP A 174 1.04 -6.00 26.46
N ILE A 175 0.97 -6.60 25.27
CA ILE A 175 0.40 -5.97 24.08
C ILE A 175 -1.10 -5.78 24.29
N SER A 176 -1.56 -4.55 24.20
CA SER A 176 -2.97 -4.17 24.26
C SER A 176 -3.32 -3.25 23.10
N ALA A 177 -4.46 -3.51 22.47
CA ALA A 177 -4.94 -2.77 21.32
C ALA A 177 -6.47 -2.83 21.29
N LYS A 178 -7.13 -1.76 21.75
CA LYS A 178 -8.60 -1.74 21.84
C LYS A 178 -9.22 -1.79 20.44
N GLY A 179 -10.16 -2.72 20.24
CA GLY A 179 -10.85 -2.87 18.95
C GLY A 179 -10.03 -3.60 17.88
N ALA A 180 -8.83 -4.08 18.21
CA ALA A 180 -8.06 -4.96 17.34
C ALA A 180 -8.39 -6.43 17.60
N THR A 181 -8.16 -7.26 16.58
CA THR A 181 -7.93 -8.69 16.77
C THR A 181 -6.43 -8.93 16.98
N ILE A 182 -6.06 -9.63 18.05
CA ILE A 182 -4.67 -10.00 18.32
C ILE A 182 -4.54 -11.51 18.18
N ALA A 183 -3.64 -11.96 17.31
CA ALA A 183 -3.39 -13.38 17.03
C ALA A 183 -1.92 -13.75 17.22
N ASN A 184 -1.67 -15.02 17.55
CA ASN A 184 -0.33 -15.60 17.59
C ASN A 184 0.11 -16.02 16.18
N ALA A 185 1.36 -15.73 15.82
CA ALA A 185 1.98 -16.14 14.56
C ALA A 185 3.44 -16.57 14.81
N GLY A 186 3.63 -17.82 15.24
CA GLY A 186 4.94 -18.33 15.63
C GLY A 186 5.53 -17.51 16.78
N LYS A 187 6.70 -16.88 16.56
CA LYS A 187 7.34 -15.98 17.54
C LYS A 187 6.74 -14.56 17.56
N ASN A 188 5.77 -14.27 16.70
CA ASN A 188 5.18 -12.95 16.55
C ASN A 188 3.74 -12.89 17.09
N LYS A 189 3.30 -11.67 17.37
CA LYS A 189 1.90 -11.28 17.58
C LYS A 189 1.48 -10.39 16.42
N ILE A 190 0.36 -10.70 15.80
CA ILE A 190 -0.24 -9.88 14.75
C ILE A 190 -1.42 -9.13 15.37
N VAL A 191 -1.39 -7.80 15.27
CA VAL A 191 -2.46 -6.89 15.70
C VAL A 191 -3.15 -6.36 14.45
N ASN A 192 -4.43 -6.69 14.28
CA ASN A 192 -5.23 -6.28 13.13
C ASN A 192 -6.34 -5.31 13.54
N PHE A 193 -6.40 -4.16 12.88
CA PHE A 193 -7.53 -3.22 12.96
C PHE A 193 -8.31 -3.20 11.66
N THR A 194 -9.58 -2.81 11.77
CA THR A 194 -10.47 -2.55 10.65
C THR A 194 -10.97 -1.11 10.74
N ALA A 195 -10.63 -0.30 9.74
CA ALA A 195 -11.18 1.03 9.51
C ALA A 195 -12.34 0.93 8.50
N PHE A 196 -13.56 1.16 8.99
CA PHE A 196 -14.76 1.18 8.16
C PHE A 196 -14.84 2.45 7.30
N PRO A 197 -15.47 2.36 6.11
CA PRO A 197 -15.66 3.51 5.22
C PRO A 197 -16.41 4.67 5.91
N LYS A 198 -16.31 5.88 5.31
CA LYS A 198 -17.04 7.09 5.73
C LYS A 198 -16.71 7.62 7.13
N SER A 199 -15.66 7.11 7.77
CA SER A 199 -15.29 7.46 9.15
C SER A 199 -13.79 7.65 9.29
N ASN A 200 -13.42 8.68 10.06
CA ASN A 200 -12.03 8.83 10.51
C ASN A 200 -11.79 7.89 11.68
N HIS A 201 -10.61 7.28 11.74
CA HIS A 201 -10.28 6.33 12.81
C HIS A 201 -9.01 6.74 13.55
N ASN A 202 -8.98 6.38 14.83
CA ASN A 202 -7.80 6.51 15.67
C ASN A 202 -7.57 5.18 16.38
N PHE A 203 -6.48 4.50 16.02
CA PHE A 203 -6.09 3.21 16.57
C PHE A 203 -4.89 3.38 17.49
N GLU A 204 -4.81 2.52 18.48
CA GLU A 204 -3.74 2.55 19.46
C GLU A 204 -3.25 1.15 19.79
N ILE A 205 -1.93 0.99 19.82
CA ILE A 205 -1.25 -0.19 20.32
C ILE A 205 -0.35 0.24 21.48
N THR A 206 -0.46 -0.42 22.62
CA THR A 206 0.48 -0.27 23.73
C THR A 206 1.21 -1.59 23.98
N ALA A 207 2.49 -1.53 24.33
CA ALA A 207 3.28 -2.70 24.70
C ALA A 207 4.44 -2.33 25.62
N SER A 208 4.82 -3.24 26.50
CA SER A 208 6.14 -3.22 27.16
C SER A 208 7.18 -3.70 26.16
N VAL A 209 8.18 -2.89 25.84
CA VAL A 209 9.18 -3.22 24.82
C VAL A 209 10.60 -3.30 25.38
N LYS A 210 11.42 -4.17 24.79
CA LYS A 210 12.85 -4.31 25.04
C LYS A 210 13.60 -4.43 23.73
N ASP A 211 14.63 -3.60 23.54
CA ASP A 211 15.41 -3.56 22.28
C ASP A 211 14.49 -3.50 21.06
N PHE A 212 13.56 -2.54 21.08
CA PHE A 212 12.43 -2.50 20.16
C PHE A 212 12.86 -2.49 18.69
N GLU A 213 12.30 -3.42 17.93
CA GLU A 213 12.30 -3.41 16.46
C GLU A 213 10.97 -3.97 15.95
N MET A 214 10.59 -3.55 14.76
CA MET A 214 9.35 -3.97 14.10
C MET A 214 9.60 -4.07 12.59
N GLU A 215 9.04 -5.07 11.94
CA GLU A 215 9.21 -5.27 10.49
C GLU A 215 8.51 -4.19 9.66
N GLY A 216 7.37 -3.69 10.14
CA GLY A 216 6.59 -2.64 9.50
C GLY A 216 5.10 -2.76 9.81
N MET A 217 4.30 -1.91 9.18
CA MET A 217 2.85 -2.00 9.17
C MET A 217 2.37 -2.19 7.73
N THR A 218 1.27 -2.91 7.55
CA THR A 218 0.61 -3.04 6.26
C THR A 218 -0.78 -2.43 6.34
N PHE A 219 -1.18 -1.74 5.27
CA PHE A 219 -2.52 -1.17 5.13
C PHE A 219 -3.11 -1.69 3.82
N SER A 220 -4.24 -2.37 3.91
CA SER A 220 -4.91 -2.95 2.75
C SER A 220 -6.29 -2.32 2.63
N ALA A 221 -6.51 -1.54 1.58
CA ALA A 221 -7.82 -1.02 1.23
C ALA A 221 -8.49 -1.96 0.23
N ILE A 222 -9.71 -2.42 0.54
CA ILE A 222 -10.50 -3.31 -0.31
C ILE A 222 -11.89 -2.71 -0.54
N PRO A 223 -12.44 -2.83 -1.76
CA PRO A 223 -13.81 -2.40 -2.03
C PRO A 223 -14.77 -3.07 -1.06
N TYR A 224 -15.56 -2.24 -0.38
CA TYR A 224 -16.59 -2.70 0.53
C TYR A 224 -17.88 -2.93 -0.24
N SER A 225 -17.97 -4.10 -0.88
CA SER A 225 -19.24 -4.57 -1.42
C SER A 225 -20.04 -5.24 -0.29
N MET A 226 -21.04 -4.56 0.26
CA MET A 226 -22.14 -5.29 0.88
C MET A 226 -23.02 -5.81 -0.25
N GLN A 227 -22.79 -7.06 -0.67
CA GLN A 227 -23.86 -7.82 -1.32
C GLN A 227 -24.90 -8.07 -0.23
N PHE A 228 -25.99 -7.31 -0.27
CA PHE A 228 -27.24 -7.67 0.38
C PHE A 228 -28.18 -8.26 -0.65
#